data_AF-A0A3C1YK04-F1
#
_entry.id   AF-A0A3C1YK04-F1
#
_cell.length_a   1.000
_cell.length_b   1.000
_cell.length_c   1.000
_cell.angle_alpha   90.00
_cell.angle_beta   90.00
_cell.angle_gamma   90.00
#
_symmetry.space_group_name_H-M   'P 1'
#
loop_
_entity.id
_entity.type
_entity.pdbx_description
1 polymer ?
#
loop_
_entity_poly.entity_id
_entity_poly.type
_entity_poly.pdbx_seq_one_letter_code
_entity_poly.pdbx_strand_id
1 'polypeptide(L)'
;MFSSIQLFEEQGIKNLRKVEDRFIETKDIASFVNDVKTEALNLAMNIIAETLGRYNEEICESAKRKKHWNIIRTDTKSLITSIGTIYFKKTFFINKDTGERAYLLDRELGIEDHQRITEDAEAQLLKEAVQTTYKKGGEAVSILDKVSKTTTMDKIRNLDFSKVHKAPEKLREVPYLYIDADEDHVSLQFHQKKGDLKKNSYGRKDNCVFANIVMSLLLFSL
;
A
#
# COMPACT_ATOMS: atom_id res chain seq x y z
N MET A 1 -24.28 6.94 18.29
CA MET A 1 -25.11 7.26 17.11
C MET A 1 -24.13 7.48 15.95
N PHE A 2 -24.35 6.84 14.81
CA PHE A 2 -23.40 6.80 13.68
C PHE A 2 -23.14 8.20 13.13
N SER A 3 -22.03 8.82 13.55
CA SER A 3 -21.65 10.18 13.16
C SER A 3 -21.36 10.27 11.67
N SER A 4 -20.79 9.25 11.04
CA SER A 4 -20.54 9.25 9.59
C SER A 4 -21.82 9.13 8.76
N ILE A 5 -22.75 8.26 9.17
CA ILE A 5 -24.04 8.08 8.49
C ILE A 5 -24.89 9.33 8.67
N GLN A 6 -24.96 9.87 9.89
CA GLN A 6 -25.70 11.10 10.15
C GLN A 6 -25.08 12.30 9.40
N LEU A 7 -23.75 12.41 9.38
CA LEU A 7 -23.04 13.43 8.59
C LEU A 7 -23.40 13.32 7.12
N PHE A 8 -23.49 12.09 6.58
CA PHE A 8 -23.91 11.87 5.22
C PHE A 8 -25.37 12.23 4.97
N GLU A 9 -26.28 11.87 5.88
CA GLU A 9 -27.69 12.29 5.79
C GLU A 9 -27.84 13.81 5.80
N GLU A 10 -27.07 14.50 6.66
CA GLU A 10 -27.17 15.94 6.85
C GLU A 10 -26.46 16.76 5.76
N GLN A 11 -25.31 16.28 5.28
CA GLN A 11 -24.42 17.01 4.36
C GLN A 11 -24.26 16.28 3.03
N GLY A 12 -24.00 14.97 3.05
CA GLY A 12 -23.81 14.19 1.83
C GLY A 12 -25.02 14.18 0.90
N ILE A 13 -26.24 14.01 1.44
CA ILE A 13 -27.48 14.10 0.65
C ILE A 13 -27.64 15.51 0.06
N LYS A 14 -27.32 16.56 0.82
CA LYS A 14 -27.38 17.94 0.32
C LYS A 14 -26.35 18.19 -0.78
N ASN A 15 -25.16 17.62 -0.65
CA ASN A 15 -24.12 17.71 -1.66
C ASN A 15 -24.55 16.98 -2.93
N LEU A 16 -25.07 15.76 -2.83
CA LEU A 16 -25.57 15.01 -3.98
C LEU A 16 -26.69 15.74 -4.71
N ARG A 17 -27.65 16.34 -3.99
CA ARG A 17 -28.70 17.16 -4.62
C ARG A 17 -28.13 18.35 -5.40
N LYS A 18 -27.14 19.06 -4.84
CA LYS A 18 -26.45 20.14 -5.56
C LYS A 18 -25.70 19.64 -6.79
N VAL A 19 -25.13 18.44 -6.73
CA VAL A 19 -24.47 17.79 -7.86
C VAL A 19 -25.49 17.49 -8.97
N GLU A 20 -26.68 16.98 -8.62
CA GLU A 20 -27.79 16.74 -9.54
C GLU A 20 -28.29 18.05 -10.17
N ASP A 21 -28.58 19.07 -9.38
CA ASP A 21 -29.06 20.39 -9.85
C ASP A 21 -28.08 20.99 -10.87
N ARG A 22 -26.79 21.01 -10.53
CA ARG A 22 -25.73 21.50 -11.42
C ARG A 22 -25.59 20.66 -12.69
N PHE A 23 -25.80 19.35 -12.63
CA PHE A 23 -25.79 18.51 -13.83
C PHE A 23 -26.97 18.83 -14.74
N ILE A 24 -28.16 19.07 -14.21
CA ILE A 24 -29.32 19.47 -15.00
C ILE A 24 -29.06 20.77 -15.76
N GLU A 25 -28.37 21.72 -15.13
CA GLU A 25 -27.97 23.01 -15.73
C GLU A 25 -26.87 22.85 -16.79
N THR A 26 -25.80 22.12 -16.48
CA THR A 26 -24.58 22.06 -17.30
C THR A 26 -24.61 20.96 -18.36
N LYS A 27 -25.32 19.86 -18.10
CA LYS A 27 -25.35 18.61 -18.87
C LYS A 27 -23.97 17.97 -19.07
N ASP A 28 -22.99 18.32 -18.23
CA ASP A 28 -21.65 17.73 -18.25
C ASP A 28 -21.63 16.42 -17.46
N ILE A 29 -21.72 15.31 -18.21
CA ILE A 29 -21.73 13.97 -17.62
C ILE A 29 -20.39 13.59 -16.98
N ALA A 30 -19.27 14.11 -17.47
CA ALA A 30 -17.95 13.77 -16.94
C ALA A 30 -17.76 14.36 -15.54
N SER A 31 -18.14 15.63 -15.35
CA SER A 31 -18.13 16.28 -14.03
C SER A 31 -19.14 15.61 -13.09
N PHE A 32 -20.35 15.33 -13.56
CA PHE A 32 -21.38 14.66 -12.75
C PHE A 32 -20.89 13.31 -12.17
N VAL A 33 -20.33 12.44 -13.01
CA VAL A 33 -19.81 11.13 -12.55
C VAL A 33 -18.68 11.29 -11.53
N ASN A 34 -17.75 12.22 -11.74
CA ASN A 34 -16.64 12.45 -10.81
C ASN A 34 -17.11 13.03 -9.47
N ASP A 35 -18.10 13.92 -9.49
CA ASP A 35 -18.63 14.53 -8.28
C ASP A 35 -19.41 13.51 -7.42
N VAL A 36 -20.27 12.70 -8.05
CA VAL A 36 -20.97 11.60 -7.34
C VAL A 36 -19.97 10.60 -6.78
N LYS A 37 -18.95 10.23 -7.57
CA LYS A 37 -17.87 9.34 -7.12
C LYS A 37 -17.15 9.93 -5.89
N THR A 38 -16.83 11.22 -5.91
CA THR A 38 -16.12 11.89 -4.81
C THR A 38 -16.93 11.81 -3.52
N GLU A 39 -18.23 12.10 -3.58
CA GLU A 39 -19.11 12.04 -2.40
C GLU A 39 -19.25 10.61 -1.85
N ALA A 40 -19.36 9.60 -2.73
CA ALA A 40 -19.39 8.20 -2.32
C ALA A 40 -18.07 7.75 -1.64
N LEU A 41 -16.92 8.16 -2.17
CA LEU A 41 -15.61 7.84 -1.58
C LEU A 41 -15.43 8.54 -0.21
N ASN A 42 -15.92 9.77 -0.06
CA ASN A 42 -15.91 10.48 1.23
C ASN A 42 -16.73 9.74 2.29
N LEU A 43 -17.93 9.27 1.94
CA LEU A 43 -18.74 8.43 2.82
C LEU A 43 -17.97 7.18 3.25
N ALA A 44 -17.37 6.47 2.28
CA ALA A 44 -16.61 5.25 2.57
C ALA A 44 -15.45 5.52 3.55
N MET A 45 -14.67 6.58 3.33
CA MET A 45 -13.57 6.96 4.23
C MET A 45 -14.08 7.31 5.63
N ASN A 46 -15.20 8.04 5.73
CA ASN A 46 -15.79 8.42 7.02
C ASN A 46 -16.26 7.20 7.81
N ILE A 47 -16.90 6.22 7.15
CA ILE A 47 -17.35 4.97 7.78
C ILE A 47 -16.16 4.19 8.33
N ILE A 48 -15.08 4.05 7.55
CA ILE A 48 -13.87 3.33 7.98
C ILE A 48 -13.22 4.05 9.17
N ALA A 49 -13.02 5.37 9.07
CA ALA A 49 -12.43 6.17 10.13
C ALA A 49 -13.23 6.11 11.44
N GLU A 50 -14.56 6.24 11.35
CA GLU A 50 -15.44 6.13 12.51
C GLU A 50 -15.38 4.73 13.12
N THR A 51 -15.39 3.68 12.30
CA THR A 51 -15.34 2.29 12.80
C THR A 51 -14.07 2.03 13.58
N LEU A 52 -12.91 2.49 13.09
CA LEU A 52 -11.64 2.38 13.81
C LEU A 52 -11.61 3.22 15.09
N GLY A 53 -12.17 4.43 15.05
CA GLY A 53 -12.30 5.29 16.22
C GLY A 53 -13.16 4.65 17.31
N ARG A 54 -14.30 4.07 16.93
CA ARG A 54 -15.19 3.35 17.85
C ARG A 54 -14.52 2.11 18.44
N TYR A 55 -13.77 1.35 17.64
CA TYR A 55 -13.02 0.22 18.16
C TYR A 55 -11.98 0.67 19.20
N ASN A 56 -11.31 1.80 18.98
CA ASN A 56 -10.42 2.39 19.99
C ASN A 56 -11.17 2.77 21.28
N GLU A 57 -12.38 3.34 21.16
CA GLU A 57 -13.23 3.67 22.31
C GLU A 57 -13.65 2.42 23.08
N GLU A 58 -14.04 1.35 22.40
CA GLU A 58 -14.37 0.05 23.02
C GLU A 58 -13.16 -0.55 23.76
N ILE A 59 -11.95 -0.45 23.20
CA ILE A 59 -10.71 -0.83 23.89
C ILE A 59 -10.50 0.04 25.14
N CYS A 60 -10.78 1.34 25.06
CA CYS A 60 -10.75 2.21 26.22
C CYS A 60 -11.80 1.74 27.26
N GLU A 61 -13.01 1.42 26.88
CA GLU A 61 -14.04 1.10 27.87
C GLU A 61 -13.89 -0.29 28.50
N SER A 62 -13.18 -1.20 27.82
CA SER A 62 -12.94 -2.58 28.23
C SER A 62 -12.43 -2.74 29.66
N ALA A 63 -13.11 -3.61 30.42
CA ALA A 63 -12.73 -3.98 31.78
C ALA A 63 -11.35 -4.66 31.84
N LYS A 64 -11.05 -5.54 30.86
CA LYS A 64 -9.75 -6.22 30.75
C LYS A 64 -8.62 -5.20 30.59
N ARG A 65 -8.84 -4.19 29.73
CA ARG A 65 -7.92 -3.08 29.54
C ARG A 65 -7.74 -2.31 30.84
N LYS A 66 -8.82 -1.82 31.47
CA LYS A 66 -8.77 -1.02 32.71
C LYS A 66 -8.04 -1.71 33.87
N LYS A 67 -8.06 -3.05 33.93
CA LYS A 67 -7.33 -3.82 34.94
C LYS A 67 -5.81 -3.62 34.81
N HIS A 68 -5.27 -3.79 33.61
CA HIS A 68 -3.81 -3.84 33.37
C HIS A 68 -3.20 -2.58 32.72
N TRP A 69 -4.00 -1.68 32.15
CA TRP A 69 -3.49 -0.58 31.32
C TRP A 69 -4.08 0.79 31.70
N ASN A 70 -3.19 1.77 31.87
CA ASN A 70 -3.53 3.18 32.04
C ASN A 70 -3.49 3.92 30.70
N ILE A 71 -4.40 4.89 30.50
CA ILE A 71 -4.36 5.81 29.37
C ILE A 71 -3.27 6.84 29.65
N ILE A 72 -2.38 7.06 28.67
CA ILE A 72 -1.43 8.18 28.71
C ILE A 72 -1.97 9.37 27.91
N ARG A 73 -2.32 9.14 26.64
CA ARG A 73 -2.80 10.17 25.72
C ARG A 73 -3.57 9.55 24.57
N THR A 74 -4.31 10.39 23.85
CA THR A 74 -4.97 10.03 22.60
C THR A 74 -4.39 10.88 21.48
N ASP A 75 -3.99 10.23 20.39
CA ASP A 75 -3.34 10.83 19.24
C ASP A 75 -4.21 10.63 17.99
N THR A 76 -4.09 11.52 17.01
CA THR A 76 -4.70 11.34 15.69
C THR A 76 -3.72 10.60 14.78
N LYS A 77 -4.17 9.50 14.18
CA LYS A 77 -3.43 8.71 13.19
C LYS A 77 -3.99 8.98 11.81
N SER A 78 -3.11 9.17 10.83
CA SER A 78 -3.44 9.09 9.42
C SER A 78 -2.97 7.75 8.84
N LEU A 79 -3.78 7.19 7.94
CA LEU A 79 -3.49 5.93 7.27
C LEU A 79 -4.00 5.99 5.82
N ILE A 80 -3.13 5.71 4.86
CA ILE A 80 -3.45 5.71 3.43
C ILE A 80 -4.05 4.36 3.09
N THR A 81 -5.30 4.38 2.61
CA THR A 81 -6.02 3.21 2.07
C THR A 81 -6.08 3.29 0.55
N SER A 82 -6.49 2.20 -0.12
CA SER A 82 -6.73 2.19 -1.57
C SER A 82 -7.80 3.19 -2.02
N ILE A 83 -8.64 3.66 -1.09
CA ILE A 83 -9.66 4.69 -1.35
C ILE A 83 -9.07 6.09 -1.21
N GLY A 84 -8.48 6.36 -0.05
CA GLY A 84 -7.92 7.66 0.35
C GLY A 84 -7.33 7.62 1.75
N THR A 85 -6.84 8.76 2.22
CA THR A 85 -6.28 8.89 3.56
C THR A 85 -7.38 9.08 4.59
N ILE A 86 -7.46 8.13 5.53
CA ILE A 86 -8.37 8.22 6.67
C ILE A 86 -7.65 8.81 7.89
N TYR A 87 -8.41 9.49 8.74
CA TYR A 87 -7.94 10.06 10.00
C TYR A 87 -8.80 9.56 11.14
N PHE A 88 -8.19 8.91 12.13
CA PHE A 88 -8.91 8.38 13.28
C PHE A 88 -8.10 8.55 14.57
N LYS A 89 -8.78 8.46 15.72
CA LYS A 89 -8.15 8.56 17.04
C LYS A 89 -7.62 7.20 17.47
N LYS A 90 -6.41 7.18 18.01
CA LYS A 90 -5.85 6.01 18.69
C LYS A 90 -5.24 6.40 20.04
N THR A 91 -5.39 5.53 21.02
CA THR A 91 -4.97 5.80 22.40
C THR A 91 -3.67 5.07 22.73
N PHE A 92 -2.76 5.79 23.37
CA PHE A 92 -1.49 5.28 23.86
C PHE A 92 -1.62 4.87 25.33
N PHE A 93 -1.21 3.64 25.64
CA PHE A 93 -1.37 3.04 26.95
C PHE A 93 -0.03 2.68 27.59
N ILE A 94 -0.03 2.57 28.91
CA ILE A 94 1.05 1.96 29.69
C ILE A 94 0.51 0.84 30.57
N ASN A 95 1.17 -0.31 30.53
CA ASN A 95 0.87 -1.45 31.36
C ASN A 95 1.31 -1.17 32.81
N LYS A 96 0.41 -1.40 33.77
CA LYS A 96 0.65 -1.14 35.19
C LYS A 96 1.66 -2.11 35.81
N ASP A 97 1.69 -3.33 35.30
CA ASP A 97 2.49 -4.43 35.86
C ASP A 97 3.89 -4.46 35.23
N THR A 98 3.99 -4.26 33.92
CA THR A 98 5.26 -4.39 33.17
C THR A 98 5.91 -3.06 32.80
N GLY A 99 5.18 -1.95 32.84
CA GLY A 99 5.64 -0.65 32.34
C GLY A 99 5.70 -0.55 30.80
N GLU A 100 5.29 -1.60 30.09
CA GLU A 100 5.20 -1.65 28.63
C GLU A 100 4.30 -0.53 28.09
N ARG A 101 4.67 0.07 26.96
CA ARG A 101 3.87 1.12 26.33
C ARG A 101 3.48 0.72 24.92
N ALA A 102 2.20 0.88 24.57
CA ALA A 102 1.70 0.45 23.28
C ALA A 102 0.42 1.19 22.87
N TYR A 103 0.17 1.23 21.56
CA TYR A 103 -1.16 1.46 21.00
C TYR A 103 -1.85 0.11 20.89
N LEU A 104 -2.86 -0.14 21.73
CA LEU A 104 -3.54 -1.44 21.77
C LEU A 104 -4.36 -1.70 20.49
N LEU A 105 -4.94 -0.66 19.90
CA LEU A 105 -5.63 -0.77 18.62
C LEU A 105 -4.68 -1.28 17.52
N ASP A 106 -3.49 -0.67 17.40
CA ASP A 106 -2.51 -1.06 16.39
C ASP A 106 -2.11 -2.54 16.56
N ARG A 107 -1.95 -3.00 17.81
CA ARG A 107 -1.66 -4.41 18.12
C ARG A 107 -2.78 -5.36 17.68
N GLU A 108 -4.03 -5.03 17.96
CA GLU A 108 -5.19 -5.86 17.58
C GLU A 108 -5.36 -5.92 16.05
N LEU A 109 -5.04 -4.82 15.35
CA LEU A 109 -5.14 -4.72 13.90
C LEU A 109 -3.87 -5.21 13.16
N GLY A 110 -2.81 -5.58 13.87
CA GLY A 110 -1.52 -5.93 13.25
C GLY A 110 -0.86 -4.76 12.51
N ILE A 111 -1.15 -3.52 12.89
CA ILE A 111 -0.55 -2.32 12.29
C ILE A 111 0.84 -2.12 12.90
N GLU A 112 1.87 -2.10 12.06
CA GLU A 112 3.24 -1.91 12.51
C GLU A 112 3.52 -0.47 12.98
N ASP A 113 4.56 -0.33 13.80
CA ASP A 113 5.07 0.96 14.20
C ASP A 113 5.44 1.80 12.97
N HIS A 114 4.96 3.04 12.94
CA HIS A 114 5.12 3.97 11.82
C HIS A 114 4.49 3.54 10.48
N GLN A 115 3.72 2.44 10.41
CA GLN A 115 3.00 2.08 9.19
C GLN A 115 2.05 3.20 8.76
N ARG A 116 2.16 3.64 7.50
CA ARG A 116 1.35 4.74 6.93
C ARG A 116 0.42 4.30 5.81
N ILE A 117 0.60 3.09 5.29
CA ILE A 117 -0.11 2.55 4.14
C ILE A 117 -0.70 1.21 4.58
N THR A 118 -1.99 0.99 4.31
CA THR A 118 -2.63 -0.29 4.56
C THR A 118 -2.19 -1.35 3.55
N GLU A 119 -2.43 -2.61 3.88
CA GLU A 119 -2.10 -3.74 3.01
C GLU A 119 -2.80 -3.62 1.64
N ASP A 120 -4.07 -3.20 1.58
CA ASP A 120 -4.82 -3.04 0.32
C ASP A 120 -4.20 -1.96 -0.59
N ALA A 121 -3.79 -0.83 -0.02
CA ALA A 121 -3.14 0.25 -0.74
C ALA A 121 -1.74 -0.16 -1.23
N GLU A 122 -1.00 -0.88 -0.39
CA GLU A 122 0.32 -1.41 -0.75
C GLU A 122 0.22 -2.45 -1.87
N ALA A 123 -0.77 -3.34 -1.83
CA ALA A 123 -1.01 -4.30 -2.90
C ALA A 123 -1.30 -3.59 -4.23
N GLN A 124 -2.11 -2.53 -4.22
CA GLN A 124 -2.42 -1.75 -5.42
C GLN A 124 -1.17 -1.05 -5.99
N LEU A 125 -0.36 -0.44 -5.12
CA LEU A 125 0.91 0.18 -5.47
C LEU A 125 1.87 -0.83 -6.12
N LEU A 126 2.03 -2.01 -5.53
CA LEU A 126 2.94 -3.04 -6.02
C LEU A 126 2.46 -3.59 -7.36
N LYS A 127 1.16 -3.86 -7.49
CA LYS A 127 0.54 -4.37 -8.72
C LYS A 127 0.78 -3.43 -9.90
N GLU A 128 0.60 -2.13 -9.69
CA GLU A 128 0.85 -1.12 -10.73
C GLU A 128 2.35 -0.95 -11.02
N ALA A 129 3.19 -0.94 -9.98
CA ALA A 129 4.62 -0.72 -10.14
C ALA A 129 5.31 -1.83 -10.95
N VAL A 130 4.85 -3.08 -10.82
CA VAL A 130 5.35 -4.22 -11.61
C VAL A 130 5.08 -4.05 -13.10
N GLN A 131 3.95 -3.43 -13.47
CA GLN A 131 3.56 -3.24 -14.87
C GLN A 131 4.11 -1.95 -15.49
N THR A 132 4.54 -1.00 -14.66
CA THR A 132 4.84 0.36 -15.13
C THR A 132 6.12 0.95 -14.54
N THR A 133 6.02 1.91 -13.63
CA THR A 133 7.14 2.65 -13.04
C THR A 133 6.86 2.96 -11.57
N TYR A 134 7.91 3.26 -10.80
CA TYR A 134 7.76 3.66 -9.40
C TYR A 134 6.84 4.87 -9.20
N LYS A 135 6.85 5.83 -10.14
CA LYS A 135 5.99 7.02 -10.07
C LYS A 135 4.52 6.63 -10.23
N LYS A 136 4.20 5.86 -11.27
CA LYS A 136 2.83 5.39 -11.54
C LYS A 136 2.31 4.48 -10.41
N GLY A 137 3.15 3.60 -9.88
CA GLY A 137 2.80 2.81 -8.69
C GLY A 137 2.45 3.68 -7.47
N GLY A 138 3.17 4.79 -7.27
CA GLY A 138 2.85 5.73 -6.20
C GLY A 138 1.57 6.54 -6.44
N GLU A 139 1.23 6.83 -7.70
CA GLU A 139 -0.03 7.46 -8.10
C GLU A 139 -1.23 6.52 -7.99
N ALA A 140 -1.01 5.21 -8.17
CA ALA A 140 -2.06 4.20 -8.09
C ALA A 140 -2.28 3.63 -6.70
N VAL A 141 -1.50 4.03 -5.68
CA VAL A 141 -1.63 3.55 -4.29
C VAL A 141 -3.05 3.75 -3.73
N SER A 142 -3.74 4.77 -4.20
CA SER A 142 -5.05 5.20 -3.70
C SER A 142 -5.82 5.91 -4.81
N ILE A 143 -7.16 5.95 -4.70
CA ILE A 143 -8.01 6.65 -5.67
C ILE A 143 -7.91 8.17 -5.49
N LEU A 144 -7.91 8.65 -4.24
CA LEU A 144 -7.93 10.08 -3.92
C LEU A 144 -6.55 10.66 -3.59
N ASP A 145 -5.61 9.81 -3.17
CA ASP A 145 -4.28 10.22 -2.70
C ASP A 145 -3.16 9.55 -3.50
N LYS A 146 -1.93 10.03 -3.28
CA LYS A 146 -0.73 9.47 -3.91
C LYS A 146 0.45 9.47 -2.95
N VAL A 147 1.40 8.58 -3.21
CA VAL A 147 2.70 8.56 -2.55
C VAL A 147 3.82 8.91 -3.52
N SER A 148 4.97 9.26 -2.97
CA SER A 148 6.15 9.58 -3.79
C SER A 148 6.70 8.34 -4.48
N LYS A 149 7.38 8.53 -5.62
CA LYS A 149 8.14 7.45 -6.27
C LYS A 149 9.15 6.78 -5.33
N THR A 150 9.70 7.55 -4.39
CA THR A 150 10.68 7.06 -3.41
C THR A 150 10.01 6.11 -2.44
N THR A 151 8.79 6.42 -2.00
CA THR A 151 7.98 5.54 -1.16
C THR A 151 7.73 4.20 -1.85
N THR A 152 7.34 4.22 -3.13
CA THR A 152 7.17 3.01 -3.95
C THR A 152 8.45 2.20 -4.03
N MET A 153 9.57 2.87 -4.28
CA MET A 153 10.90 2.26 -4.38
C MET A 153 11.33 1.62 -3.05
N ASP A 154 11.09 2.29 -1.92
CA ASP A 154 11.41 1.77 -0.58
C ASP A 154 10.57 0.53 -0.26
N LYS A 155 9.27 0.54 -0.59
CA LYS A 155 8.40 -0.63 -0.43
C LYS A 155 8.90 -1.83 -1.23
N ILE A 156 9.21 -1.65 -2.51
CA ILE A 156 9.70 -2.73 -3.38
C ILE A 156 11.05 -3.27 -2.92
N ARG A 157 11.95 -2.39 -2.47
CA ARG A 157 13.30 -2.80 -2.01
C ARG A 157 13.30 -3.63 -0.73
N ASN A 158 12.30 -3.45 0.12
CA ASN A 158 12.17 -4.20 1.36
C ASN A 158 11.45 -5.55 1.18
N LEU A 159 10.98 -5.87 -0.05
CA LEU A 159 10.40 -7.17 -0.34
C LEU A 159 11.50 -8.25 -0.37
N ASP A 160 11.34 -9.27 0.46
CA ASP A 160 12.20 -10.43 0.48
C ASP A 160 11.49 -11.63 -0.16
N PHE A 161 11.95 -12.02 -1.35
CA PHE A 161 11.43 -13.17 -2.11
C PHE A 161 12.14 -14.49 -1.78
N SER A 162 13.14 -14.49 -0.88
CA SER A 162 13.91 -15.68 -0.53
C SER A 162 13.05 -16.84 -0.01
N LYS A 163 11.90 -16.53 0.60
CA LYS A 163 10.96 -17.52 1.15
C LYS A 163 10.00 -18.11 0.12
N VAL A 164 9.85 -17.50 -1.06
CA VAL A 164 8.83 -17.90 -2.05
C VAL A 164 9.31 -19.08 -2.90
N HIS A 165 10.62 -19.21 -3.12
CA HIS A 165 11.18 -20.29 -3.91
C HIS A 165 11.65 -21.44 -3.02
N LYS A 166 10.74 -22.35 -2.69
CA LYS A 166 11.16 -23.68 -2.21
C LYS A 166 11.67 -24.48 -3.40
N ALA A 167 12.94 -24.87 -3.36
CA ALA A 167 13.46 -25.83 -4.31
C ALA A 167 12.63 -27.13 -4.23
N PRO A 168 12.23 -27.72 -5.35
CA PRO A 168 11.46 -28.96 -5.34
C PRO A 168 12.28 -30.06 -4.66
N GLU A 169 11.65 -30.82 -3.75
CA GLU A 169 12.32 -31.91 -3.02
C GLU A 169 12.77 -33.04 -3.95
N LYS A 170 12.09 -33.22 -5.09
CA LYS A 170 12.44 -34.22 -6.11
C LYS A 170 12.55 -33.56 -7.48
N LEU A 171 13.72 -33.68 -8.09
CA LEU A 171 13.94 -33.30 -9.48
C LEU A 171 13.29 -34.33 -10.41
N ARG A 172 12.75 -33.86 -11.53
CA ARG A 172 12.20 -34.73 -12.57
C ARG A 172 13.36 -35.36 -13.35
N GLU A 173 13.40 -36.69 -13.40
CA GLU A 173 14.33 -37.43 -14.25
C GLU A 173 13.74 -37.55 -15.66
N VAL A 174 14.49 -37.14 -16.67
CA VAL A 174 14.13 -37.27 -18.09
C VAL A 174 15.32 -37.76 -18.91
N PRO A 175 15.10 -38.53 -19.99
CA PRO A 175 16.19 -39.02 -20.84
C PRO A 175 16.98 -37.90 -21.52
N TYR A 176 16.28 -36.83 -21.92
CA TYR A 176 16.88 -35.65 -22.56
C TYR A 176 16.27 -34.37 -21.99
N LEU A 177 17.13 -33.43 -21.62
CA LEU A 177 16.77 -32.11 -21.15
C LEU A 177 17.28 -31.07 -22.15
N TYR A 178 16.37 -30.44 -22.89
CA TYR A 178 16.71 -29.31 -23.74
C TYR A 178 16.46 -28.02 -22.96
N ILE A 179 17.51 -27.22 -22.83
CA ILE A 179 17.48 -25.90 -22.20
C ILE A 179 17.84 -24.89 -23.28
N ASP A 180 16.90 -24.03 -23.62
CA ASP A 180 17.18 -22.83 -24.40
C ASP A 180 17.39 -21.68 -23.43
N ALA A 181 18.50 -20.95 -23.56
CA ALA A 181 18.88 -19.89 -22.64
C ALA A 181 19.18 -18.63 -23.44
N ASP A 182 18.40 -17.58 -23.22
CA ASP A 182 18.61 -16.26 -23.83
C ASP A 182 19.10 -15.24 -22.80
N GLU A 183 19.93 -14.30 -23.27
CA GLU A 183 20.65 -13.35 -22.47
C GLU A 183 20.03 -11.94 -22.52
N ASP A 184 19.46 -11.48 -21.41
CA ASP A 184 18.97 -10.10 -21.32
C ASP A 184 20.04 -9.15 -20.77
N HIS A 185 20.25 -8.04 -21.48
CA HIS A 185 21.29 -7.05 -21.19
C HIS A 185 20.65 -5.73 -20.76
N VAL A 186 21.07 -5.24 -19.59
CA VAL A 186 20.62 -3.94 -19.06
C VAL A 186 21.78 -2.99 -18.83
N SER A 187 21.46 -1.70 -18.89
CA SER A 187 22.41 -0.64 -18.53
C SER A 187 22.44 -0.44 -17.01
N LEU A 188 23.53 -0.81 -16.35
CA LEU A 188 23.84 -0.45 -14.97
C LEU A 188 23.78 1.06 -14.77
N GLN A 189 23.27 1.45 -13.61
CA GLN A 189 23.31 2.84 -13.17
C GLN A 189 24.60 3.18 -12.40
N PHE A 190 25.17 2.20 -11.68
CA PHE A 190 26.42 2.27 -10.91
C PHE A 190 26.81 0.86 -10.43
N HIS A 191 28.08 0.61 -10.13
CA HIS A 191 28.52 -0.68 -9.56
C HIS A 191 28.24 -0.75 -8.06
N GLN A 192 28.72 0.24 -7.31
CA GLN A 192 28.59 0.34 -5.86
C GLN A 192 28.06 1.71 -5.44
N LYS A 193 28.51 2.79 -6.11
CA LYS A 193 28.15 4.17 -5.76
C LYS A 193 27.80 4.97 -7.00
N LYS A 194 26.75 5.77 -6.90
CA LYS A 194 26.29 6.62 -8.01
C LYS A 194 27.45 7.44 -8.61
N GLY A 195 27.75 7.20 -9.89
CA GLY A 195 28.80 7.90 -10.63
C GLY A 195 30.12 7.15 -10.76
N ASP A 196 30.23 5.91 -10.28
CA ASP A 196 31.45 5.09 -10.32
C ASP A 196 31.71 4.34 -11.64
N LEU A 197 30.81 4.48 -12.62
CA LEU A 197 30.95 3.86 -13.94
C LEU A 197 32.19 4.42 -14.64
N LYS A 198 33.16 3.54 -14.90
CA LYS A 198 34.38 3.89 -15.62
C LYS A 198 34.06 4.15 -17.09
N LYS A 199 34.77 5.11 -17.69
CA LYS A 199 34.73 5.35 -19.13
C LYS A 199 35.98 4.78 -19.77
N ASN A 200 35.82 4.11 -20.90
CA ASN A 200 36.95 3.67 -21.71
C ASN A 200 37.55 4.84 -22.51
N SER A 201 38.63 4.57 -23.25
CA SER A 201 39.31 5.53 -24.13
C SER A 201 38.40 6.17 -25.20
N TYR A 202 37.29 5.51 -25.55
CA TYR A 202 36.29 6.00 -26.49
C TYR A 202 35.14 6.77 -25.82
N GLY A 203 35.25 7.07 -24.52
CA GLY A 203 34.24 7.81 -23.75
C GLY A 203 32.97 7.02 -23.43
N ARG A 204 32.91 5.73 -23.77
CA ARG A 204 31.77 4.84 -23.46
C ARG A 204 31.86 4.38 -22.02
N LYS A 205 30.72 4.38 -21.32
CA LYS A 205 30.63 3.87 -19.95
C LYS A 205 30.64 2.35 -19.97
N ASP A 206 31.34 1.75 -19.03
CA ASP A 206 31.28 0.32 -18.74
C ASP A 206 30.03 0.04 -17.92
N ASN A 207 28.88 -0.12 -18.59
CA ASN A 207 27.59 -0.24 -17.92
C ASN A 207 26.68 -1.31 -18.51
N CYS A 208 27.11 -2.07 -19.51
CA CYS A 208 26.31 -3.18 -20.02
C CYS A 208 26.53 -4.39 -19.12
N VAL A 209 25.47 -4.89 -18.49
CA VAL A 209 25.51 -6.14 -17.73
C VAL A 209 24.40 -7.06 -18.14
N PHE A 210 24.77 -8.31 -18.04
CA PHE A 210 23.89 -9.44 -17.99
C PHE A 210 22.93 -9.34 -16.77
N ALA A 211 21.63 -9.16 -17.01
CA ALA A 211 20.63 -9.01 -15.95
C ALA A 211 20.00 -10.34 -15.54
N ASN A 212 19.56 -11.14 -16.51
CA ASN A 212 18.82 -12.37 -16.30
C ASN A 212 19.06 -13.34 -17.47
N ILE A 213 19.07 -14.65 -17.17
CA ILE A 213 18.94 -15.71 -18.17
C ILE A 213 17.46 -16.05 -18.25
N VAL A 214 16.85 -15.92 -19.42
CA VAL A 214 15.53 -16.49 -19.67
C VAL A 214 15.73 -17.92 -20.16
N MET A 215 15.29 -18.89 -19.35
CA MET A 215 15.37 -20.31 -19.71
C MET A 215 14.02 -20.86 -20.16
N SER A 216 13.98 -21.43 -21.36
CA SER A 216 12.85 -22.18 -21.89
C SER A 216 13.13 -23.67 -21.75
N LEU A 217 12.25 -24.39 -21.05
CA LEU A 217 12.41 -25.83 -20.81
C LEU A 217 11.46 -26.62 -21.70
N LEU A 218 12.00 -27.47 -22.57
CA LEU A 218 11.24 -28.44 -23.35
C LEU A 218 11.51 -29.84 -22.80
N LEU A 219 10.50 -30.42 -22.17
CA LEU A 219 10.55 -31.77 -21.60
C LEU A 219 9.91 -32.75 -22.58
N PHE A 220 10.72 -33.55 -23.27
CA PHE A 220 10.24 -34.66 -24.09
C PHE A 220 10.23 -35.95 -23.29
N SER A 221 9.08 -36.64 -23.27
CA SER A 221 8.99 -38.06 -22.90
C SER A 221 8.83 -38.85 -24.20
N LEU A 222 9.87 -39.58 -24.59
CA LEU A 222 9.78 -40.62 -25.62
C LEU A 222 9.16 -41.89 -25.03
#